data_AF-A0A371F8T9-F1
#
_entry.id   AF-A0A371F8T9-F1
#
_cell.length_a   1.000
_cell.length_b   1.000
_cell.length_c   1.000
_cell.angle_alpha   90.00
_cell.angle_beta   90.00
_cell.angle_gamma   90.00
#
_symmetry.space_group_name_H-M   'P 1'
#
loop_
_entity.id
_entity.type
_entity.pdbx_description
1 polymer ?
#
loop_
_entity_poly.entity_id
_entity_poly.type
_entity_poly.pdbx_seq_one_letter_code
_entity_poly.pdbx_strand_id
1 'polypeptide(L)'
;QRRLNPTLLDVVKKEVTKLLAAGIIYPILDSQWVSLVQVVPKKSGMTVMKNQQDELVPTRIQNSWRVCIDYRRLNQATRKDHFPLPFIDQMLEKLSGKSHY
;
A
#
# COMPACT_ATOMS: atom_id res chain seq x y z
N GLN A 1 14.06 -14.60 -1.86
CA GLN A 1 13.24 -13.52 -1.25
C GLN A 1 14.13 -12.61 -0.41
N ARG A 2 13.85 -11.31 -0.32
CA ARG A 2 14.71 -10.36 0.43
C ARG A 2 14.61 -10.64 1.93
N ARG A 3 15.73 -10.51 2.66
CA ARG A 3 15.76 -10.61 4.12
C ARG A 3 15.03 -9.41 4.73
N LEU A 4 14.00 -9.67 5.54
CA LEU A 4 13.26 -8.67 6.30
C LEU A 4 13.71 -8.69 7.77
N ASN A 5 13.60 -7.54 8.44
CA ASN A 5 13.73 -7.46 9.90
C ASN A 5 12.61 -8.30 10.55
N PRO A 6 12.87 -9.05 11.63
CA PRO A 6 11.83 -9.79 12.37
C PRO A 6 10.54 -9.00 12.64
N THR A 7 10.64 -7.73 13.04
CA THR A 7 9.45 -6.90 13.30
C THR A 7 8.59 -6.68 12.05
N LEU A 8 9.24 -6.49 10.89
CA LEU A 8 8.56 -6.33 9.61
C LEU A 8 8.00 -7.65 9.10
N LEU A 9 8.63 -8.77 9.44
CA LEU A 9 8.12 -10.09 9.10
C LEU A 9 6.78 -10.37 9.80
N ASP A 10 6.64 -9.96 11.07
CA ASP A 10 5.40 -10.12 11.82
C ASP A 10 4.27 -9.27 11.23
N VAL A 11 4.58 -8.05 10.77
CA VAL A 11 3.64 -7.21 10.01
C VAL A 11 3.17 -7.93 8.74
N VAL A 12 4.10 -8.50 7.96
CA VAL A 12 3.77 -9.22 6.72
C VAL A 12 2.89 -10.44 7.03
N LYS A 13 3.26 -11.25 8.02
CA LYS A 13 2.47 -12.43 8.44
C LYS A 13 1.04 -12.05 8.82
N LYS A 14 0.88 -10.99 9.62
CA LYS A 14 -0.45 -10.50 10.04
C LYS A 14 -1.33 -10.11 8.85
N GLU A 15 -0.78 -9.37 7.89
CA GLU A 15 -1.52 -8.99 6.67
C GLU A 15 -1.83 -10.20 5.78
N VAL A 16 -0.89 -11.13 5.61
CA VAL A 16 -1.12 -12.37 4.83
C VAL A 16 -2.26 -13.19 5.44
N THR A 17 -2.27 -13.40 6.75
CA THR A 17 -3.37 -14.11 7.43
C THR A 17 -4.71 -13.40 7.24
N LYS A 18 -4.73 -12.07 7.31
CA LYS A 18 -5.94 -11.27 7.09
C LYS A 18 -6.47 -11.41 5.66
N LEU A 19 -5.59 -11.35 4.65
CA LEU A 19 -5.97 -11.50 3.25
C LEU A 19 -6.44 -12.92 2.93
N LEU A 20 -5.80 -13.93 3.54
CA LEU A 20 -6.21 -15.32 3.42
C LEU A 20 -7.60 -15.55 4.03
N ALA A 21 -7.85 -15.02 5.23
CA ALA A 21 -9.15 -15.08 5.88
C ALA A 21 -10.26 -14.36 5.09
N ALA A 22 -9.92 -13.28 4.38
CA ALA A 22 -10.83 -12.57 3.49
C ALA A 22 -11.03 -13.26 2.13
N GLY A 23 -10.30 -14.35 1.82
CA GLY A 23 -10.36 -15.04 0.53
C GLY A 23 -9.76 -14.26 -0.65
N ILE A 24 -8.97 -13.21 -0.38
CA ILE A 24 -8.33 -12.39 -1.42
C ILE A 24 -7.10 -13.12 -2.01
N ILE A 25 -6.43 -13.94 -1.20
CA ILE A 25 -5.28 -14.76 -1.60
C ILE A 25 -5.50 -16.22 -1.18
N TYR A 26 -4.79 -17.14 -1.81
CA TYR A 26 -4.80 -18.56 -1.50
C TYR A 26 -3.37 -19.15 -1.58
N PRO A 27 -3.07 -20.24 -0.86
CA PRO A 27 -1.76 -20.88 -0.94
C PRO A 27 -1.58 -21.60 -2.28
N ILE A 28 -0.39 -21.49 -2.87
CA ILE A 28 0.03 -22.23 -4.07
C ILE A 28 1.29 -23.01 -3.73
N LEU A 29 1.37 -24.27 -4.20
CA LEU A 29 2.51 -25.14 -3.90
C LEU A 29 3.74 -24.75 -4.73
N ASP A 30 3.52 -24.53 -6.02
CA ASP A 30 4.56 -24.26 -7.00
C ASP A 30 4.09 -23.17 -7.98
N SER A 31 4.86 -22.08 -8.02
CA SER A 31 4.69 -21.04 -9.03
C SER A 31 6.05 -20.68 -9.60
N GLN A 32 6.16 -20.72 -10.92
CA GLN A 32 7.33 -20.20 -11.64
C GLN A 32 7.44 -18.68 -11.52
N TRP A 33 6.32 -18.00 -11.19
CA TRP A 33 6.23 -16.55 -11.05
C TRP A 33 6.18 -16.16 -9.58
N VAL A 34 7.18 -15.41 -9.13
CA VAL A 34 7.24 -14.86 -7.78
C VAL A 34 7.71 -13.42 -7.84
N SER A 35 6.99 -12.54 -7.14
CA SER A 35 7.35 -11.14 -6.96
C SER A 35 7.79 -10.88 -5.51
N LEU A 36 8.67 -9.90 -5.31
CA LEU A 36 9.21 -9.58 -3.99
C LEU A 36 8.18 -8.79 -3.17
N VAL A 37 8.10 -9.10 -1.87
CA VAL A 37 7.32 -8.30 -0.91
C VAL A 37 8.19 -7.18 -0.35
N GLN A 38 7.67 -5.96 -0.33
CA GLN A 38 8.27 -4.77 0.25
C GLN A 38 7.36 -4.20 1.32
N VAL A 39 7.92 -3.84 2.47
CA VAL A 39 7.18 -3.21 3.57
C VAL A 39 7.52 -1.74 3.61
N VAL A 40 6.50 -0.87 3.53
CA VAL A 40 6.67 0.59 3.46
C VAL A 40 5.94 1.22 4.64
N PRO A 41 6.57 2.14 5.40
CA PRO A 41 5.87 2.84 6.48
C PRO A 41 4.81 3.78 5.89
N LYS A 42 3.58 3.71 6.42
CA LYS A 42 2.53 4.67 6.10
C LYS A 42 2.90 6.00 6.75
N LYS A 43 2.79 7.09 5.99
CA LYS A 43 2.92 8.44 6.56
C LYS A 43 1.76 8.66 7.55
N SER A 44 2.08 8.69 8.83
CA SER A 44 1.18 9.20 9.87
C SER A 44 1.25 10.73 9.92
N GLY A 45 0.26 11.35 10.58
CA GLY A 45 0.32 12.77 10.95
C GLY A 45 1.56 13.08 11.79
N MET A 46 2.04 14.32 11.69
CA MET A 46 3.08 14.83 12.58
C MET A 46 2.43 15.16 13.92
N THR A 47 2.95 14.62 15.01
CA THR A 47 2.48 14.96 16.36
C THR A 47 3.58 15.73 17.08
N VAL A 48 3.22 16.83 17.73
CA VAL A 48 4.16 17.56 18.57
C VAL A 48 4.23 16.85 19.92
N MET A 49 5.41 16.34 20.27
CA MET A 49 5.66 15.69 21.55
C MET A 49 6.66 16.53 22.35
N LYS A 50 6.50 16.57 23.67
CA LYS A 50 7.49 17.19 24.54
C LYS A 50 8.69 16.27 24.72
N ASN A 51 9.90 16.79 24.56
CA ASN A 51 11.13 16.05 24.88
C ASN A 51 11.40 16.04 26.40
N GLN A 52 12.53 15.45 26.82
CA GLN A 52 12.94 15.41 28.23
C GLN A 52 13.27 16.80 28.81
N GLN A 53 13.51 17.78 27.95
CA GLN A 53 13.73 19.19 28.28
C GLN A 53 12.46 20.05 28.13
N ASP A 54 11.26 19.43 28.07
CA ASP A 54 9.97 20.11 27.94
C ASP A 54 9.76 20.91 26.62
N GLU A 55 10.68 20.79 25.65
CA GLU A 55 10.59 21.45 24.35
C GLU A 55 9.65 20.68 23.41
N LEU A 56 8.85 21.43 22.65
CA LEU A 56 7.91 20.90 21.68
C LEU A 56 8.62 20.49 20.39
N VAL A 57 8.90 19.20 20.23
CA VAL A 57 9.55 18.65 19.04
C VAL A 57 8.51 17.98 18.13
N PRO A 58 8.42 18.38 16.84
CA PRO A 58 7.58 17.69 15.88
C PRO A 58 8.14 16.27 15.66
N THR A 59 7.44 15.27 16.17
CA THR A 59 7.86 13.87 16.12
C THR A 59 6.97 13.09 15.17
N ARG A 60 7.61 12.32 14.28
CA ARG A 60 6.91 11.49 13.30
C ARG A 60 6.65 10.10 13.87
N ILE A 61 5.41 9.84 14.28
CA ILE A 61 5.02 8.52 14.77
C ILE A 61 4.79 7.58 13.58
N GLN A 62 5.51 6.46 13.49
CA GLN A 62 5.27 5.43 12.46
C GLN A 62 4.33 4.34 12.99
N ASN A 63 3.02 4.62 13.01
CA ASN A 63 2.02 3.70 13.58
C ASN A 63 1.51 2.60 12.63
N SER A 64 1.76 2.72 11.33
CA SER A 64 1.15 1.83 10.34
C SER A 64 2.11 1.52 9.20
N TRP A 65 2.03 0.29 8.71
CA TRP A 65 2.85 -0.23 7.62
C TRP A 65 1.95 -0.66 6.47
N ARG A 66 2.49 -0.64 5.25
CA ARG A 66 1.86 -1.17 4.04
C ARG A 66 2.72 -2.31 3.52
N VAL A 67 2.08 -3.43 3.22
CA VAL A 67 2.71 -4.56 2.51
C VAL A 67 2.45 -4.35 1.02
N CYS A 68 3.50 -4.13 0.25
CA CYS A 68 3.46 -3.88 -1.18
C CYS A 68 4.15 -5.04 -1.92
N ILE A 69 3.59 -5.46 -3.04
CA ILE A 69 4.22 -6.47 -3.91
C ILE A 69 4.88 -5.73 -5.08
N ASP A 70 6.15 -6.01 -5.32
CA ASP A 70 6.92 -5.41 -6.39
C ASP A 70 6.63 -6.10 -7.74
N TYR A 71 5.59 -5.64 -8.41
CA TYR A 71 5.17 -6.14 -9.72
C TYR A 71 5.95 -5.58 -10.90
N ARG A 72 7.07 -4.86 -10.71
CA ARG A 72 7.78 -4.22 -11.84
C ARG A 72 8.15 -5.19 -12.97
N ARG A 73 8.64 -6.39 -12.63
CA ARG A 73 8.97 -7.44 -13.62
C ARG A 73 7.71 -8.01 -14.29
N LEU A 74 6.63 -8.20 -13.51
CA LEU A 74 5.35 -8.68 -14.03
C LEU A 74 4.73 -7.67 -15.00
N ASN A 75 4.68 -6.40 -14.60
CA ASN A 75 4.11 -5.31 -15.39
C ASN A 75 4.83 -5.10 -16.74
N GLN A 76 6.13 -5.43 -16.82
CA GLN A 76 6.89 -5.40 -18.08
C GLN A 76 6.55 -6.58 -19.00
N ALA A 77 6.23 -7.75 -18.43
CA ALA A 77 5.86 -8.94 -19.19
C ALA A 77 4.39 -8.92 -19.65
N THR A 78 3.53 -8.18 -18.97
CA THR A 78 2.11 -8.06 -19.32
C THR A 78 1.86 -7.03 -20.42
N ARG A 79 0.97 -7.34 -21.38
CA ARG A 79 0.50 -6.37 -22.37
C ARG A 79 -0.33 -5.28 -21.68
N LYS A 80 -0.04 -4.01 -21.97
CA LYS A 80 -0.83 -2.88 -21.46
C LYS A 80 -2.20 -2.90 -22.12
N ASP A 81 -3.24 -2.79 -21.31
CA ASP A 81 -4.58 -2.54 -21.80
C ASP A 81 -4.75 -1.06 -22.17
N HIS A 82 -5.53 -0.79 -23.22
CA HIS A 82 -5.79 0.55 -23.72
C HIS A 82 -7.27 0.93 -23.56
N PHE A 83 -7.87 0.54 -22.42
CA PHE A 83 -9.21 0.97 -22.09
C PHE A 83 -9.27 2.50 -22.00
N PRO A 84 -10.11 3.17 -22.80
CA PRO A 84 -10.18 4.63 -22.81
C PRO A 84 -10.82 5.12 -21.52
N LEU A 85 -10.01 5.71 -20.64
CA LEU A 85 -10.53 6.46 -19.50
C LEU A 85 -11.03 7.82 -20.01
N PRO A 86 -12.21 8.29 -19.58
CA PRO A 86 -12.71 9.59 -19.98
C PRO A 86 -11.77 10.69 -19.47
N PHE A 87 -11.66 11.76 -20.24
CA PHE A 87 -10.89 12.93 -19.84
C PHE A 87 -11.52 13.57 -18.60
N ILE A 88 -10.68 14.25 -17.80
CA ILE A 88 -11.10 14.91 -16.57
C ILE A 88 -12.24 15.90 -16.86
N ASP A 89 -12.13 16.67 -17.94
CA ASP A 89 -13.13 17.66 -18.33
C ASP A 89 -14.51 17.03 -18.61
N GLN A 90 -14.54 15.86 -19.25
CA GLN A 90 -15.78 15.13 -19.50
C GLN A 90 -16.43 14.62 -18.21
N MET A 91 -15.63 14.28 -17.19
CA MET A 91 -16.16 13.94 -15.87
C MET A 91 -16.69 15.19 -15.15
N LEU A 92 -15.99 16.33 -15.25
CA LEU A 92 -16.37 17.58 -14.61
C LEU A 92 -17.67 18.15 -15.17
N GLU A 93 -17.86 18.13 -16.49
CA GLU A 93 -19.12 18.54 -17.14
C GLU A 93 -20.31 17.72 -16.63
N LYS A 94 -20.14 16.40 -16.47
CA LYS A 94 -21.19 15.50 -15.97
C LYS A 94 -21.55 15.73 -14.49
N LEU A 95 -20.67 16.36 -13.74
CA LEU A 95 -20.85 16.69 -12.33
C LEU A 95 -21.32 18.14 -12.13
N SER A 96 -21.12 19.00 -13.12
CA SER A 96 -21.56 20.40 -13.07
C SER A 96 -23.06 20.49 -12.84
N GLY A 97 -23.46 21.31 -11.86
CA GLY A 97 -24.86 21.53 -11.51
C GLY A 97 -25.51 20.43 -10.66
N LYS A 98 -24.80 19.37 -10.29
CA LYS A 98 -25.29 18.36 -9.34
C LYS A 98 -24.89 18.75 -7.92
N SER A 99 -25.85 18.77 -7.01
CA SER A 99 -25.60 19.00 -5.59
C SER A 99 -25.03 17.76 -4.87
N HIS A 100 -25.17 16.58 -5.47
CA HIS A 100 -24.78 15.29 -4.90
C HIS A 100 -24.31 14.35 -6.04
N TYR A 101 -23.48 13.35 -5.71
CA TYR A 101 -22.97 12.35 -6.65
C TYR A 101 -24.02 11.32 -7.07
#